data_AF-A0A435TDU8-F1
#
_entry.id   AF-A0A435TDU8-F1
#
_cell.length_a   1.000
_cell.length_b   1.000
_cell.length_c   1.000
_cell.angle_alpha   90.00
_cell.angle_beta   90.00
_cell.angle_gamma   90.00
#
_symmetry.space_group_name_H-M   'P 1'
#
loop_
_entity.id
_entity.type
_entity.pdbx_description
1 polymer ?
#
loop_
_entity_poly.entity_id
_entity_poly.type
_entity_poly.pdbx_seq_one_letter_code
_entity_poly.pdbx_strand_id
1 'polypeptide(L)'
;MADSDHSTTMPPVTNGKTANALNRLRDADPVILLLRDWSRAHQVSQVLCRLQQRLERRFLNAGCSEAVDKQVDYSIACQAEVEATTAALKLQDKLPHIRARSLLGIVAKLEIIAGADRDIDDPTDFPWPHIASVLDDLKEITGSLPFEQPQRSVVHADCRHYQAIVADFVGLQMQCASLPLGQGPALGQHGPE
;
A
#
# COMPACT_ATOMS: atom_id res chain seq x y z
N MET A 1 -67.56 -5.34 6.50
CA MET A 1 -66.83 -6.16 5.52
C MET A 1 -65.80 -5.25 4.88
N ALA A 2 -64.55 -5.40 5.27
CA ALA A 2 -63.44 -4.57 4.83
C ALA A 2 -62.37 -5.52 4.33
N ASP A 3 -61.95 -5.35 3.08
CA ASP A 3 -60.63 -5.73 2.60
C ASP A 3 -60.28 -4.72 1.51
N SER A 4 -59.16 -4.04 1.68
CA SER A 4 -58.62 -3.13 0.67
C SER A 4 -57.13 -3.38 0.59
N ASP A 5 -56.72 -3.69 -0.64
CA ASP A 5 -55.38 -4.06 -1.05
C ASP A 5 -54.35 -2.98 -0.71
N HIS A 6 -53.36 -3.32 0.13
CA HIS A 6 -52.14 -2.54 0.24
C HIS A 6 -50.96 -3.36 -0.26
N SER A 7 -50.74 -3.31 -1.58
CA SER A 7 -49.56 -3.88 -2.21
C SER A 7 -48.41 -2.86 -2.14
N THR A 8 -47.47 -3.08 -1.22
CA THR A 8 -46.26 -2.27 -1.08
C THR A 8 -45.27 -2.64 -2.19
N THR A 9 -45.26 -1.86 -3.27
CA THR A 9 -44.20 -1.91 -4.28
C THR A 9 -42.91 -1.35 -3.68
N MET A 10 -41.97 -2.23 -3.36
CA MET A 10 -40.61 -1.84 -3.00
C MET A 10 -39.84 -1.38 -4.24
N PRO A 11 -39.06 -0.27 -4.18
CA PRO A 11 -38.24 0.15 -5.31
C PRO A 11 -37.05 -0.80 -5.51
N PRO A 12 -36.64 -1.08 -6.76
CA PRO A 12 -35.50 -1.95 -7.02
C PRO A 12 -34.20 -1.22 -6.67
N VAL A 13 -33.37 -1.85 -5.84
CA VAL A 13 -32.14 -1.29 -5.27
C VAL A 13 -30.94 -1.57 -6.20
N THR A 14 -30.31 -0.47 -6.66
CA THR A 14 -28.87 -0.24 -6.95
C THR A 14 -28.10 -0.96 -8.07
N ASN A 15 -28.66 -1.79 -8.94
CA ASN A 15 -27.84 -2.38 -10.03
C ASN A 15 -27.40 -1.38 -11.12
N GLY A 16 -28.12 -0.26 -11.30
CA GLY A 16 -27.77 0.75 -12.31
C GLY A 16 -26.59 1.66 -11.95
N LYS A 17 -26.30 1.84 -10.66
CA LYS A 17 -25.25 2.77 -10.19
C LYS A 17 -23.85 2.18 -10.34
N THR A 18 -23.69 0.89 -10.09
CA THR A 18 -22.43 0.14 -10.27
C THR A 18 -22.06 -0.02 -11.73
N ALA A 19 -23.01 -0.36 -12.61
CA ALA A 19 -22.77 -0.43 -14.06
C ALA A 19 -22.32 0.92 -14.64
N ASN A 20 -22.94 2.02 -14.21
CA ASN A 20 -22.59 3.37 -14.67
C ASN A 20 -21.23 3.87 -14.09
N ALA A 21 -20.88 3.49 -12.86
CA ALA A 21 -19.56 3.76 -12.28
C ALA A 21 -18.46 2.96 -13.00
N LEU A 22 -18.70 1.68 -13.31
CA LEU A 22 -17.77 0.83 -14.06
C LEU A 22 -17.57 1.30 -15.50
N ASN A 23 -18.62 1.82 -16.15
CA ASN A 23 -18.52 2.42 -17.49
C ASN A 23 -17.73 3.74 -17.46
N ARG A 24 -17.98 4.62 -16.48
CA ARG A 24 -17.14 5.83 -16.28
C ARG A 24 -15.69 5.49 -15.98
N LEU A 25 -15.42 4.39 -15.28
CA LEU A 25 -14.07 3.91 -15.02
C LEU A 25 -13.37 3.40 -16.30
N ARG A 26 -14.14 2.84 -17.24
CA ARG A 26 -13.64 2.34 -18.54
C ARG A 26 -13.32 3.46 -19.52
N ASP A 27 -14.05 4.56 -19.45
CA ASP A 27 -13.80 5.80 -20.22
C ASP A 27 -12.85 6.78 -19.51
N ALA A 28 -12.43 6.47 -18.28
CA ALA A 28 -11.54 7.32 -17.51
C ALA A 28 -10.14 7.40 -18.16
N ASP A 29 -9.51 8.56 -18.02
CA ASP A 29 -8.11 8.72 -18.42
C ASP A 29 -7.24 7.68 -17.70
N PRO A 30 -6.43 6.89 -18.42
CA PRO A 30 -5.62 5.82 -17.81
C PRO A 30 -4.66 6.36 -16.74
N VAL A 31 -4.23 7.62 -16.84
CA VAL A 31 -3.37 8.23 -15.82
C VAL A 31 -4.13 8.48 -14.51
N ILE A 32 -5.44 8.78 -14.56
CA ILE A 32 -6.25 8.97 -13.35
C ILE A 32 -6.37 7.65 -12.57
N LEU A 33 -6.51 6.52 -13.28
CA LEU A 33 -6.50 5.19 -12.66
C LEU A 33 -5.14 4.88 -12.04
N LEU A 34 -4.05 5.20 -12.76
CA LEU A 34 -2.69 5.03 -12.26
C LEU A 34 -2.44 5.87 -10.99
N LEU A 35 -2.90 7.14 -10.98
CA LEU A 35 -2.81 8.01 -9.81
C LEU A 35 -3.54 7.40 -8.62
N ARG A 36 -4.77 6.91 -8.81
CA ARG A 36 -5.53 6.28 -7.72
C ARG A 36 -4.76 5.11 -7.11
N ASP A 37 -4.26 4.22 -7.96
CA ASP A 37 -3.55 3.03 -7.52
C ASP A 37 -2.21 3.40 -6.87
N TRP A 38 -1.51 4.40 -7.42
CA TRP A 38 -0.25 4.92 -6.88
C TRP A 38 -0.45 5.61 -5.53
N SER A 39 -1.45 6.49 -5.38
CA SER A 39 -1.76 7.17 -4.12
C SER A 39 -2.11 6.19 -3.01
N ARG A 40 -2.82 5.10 -3.35
CA ARG A 40 -3.11 4.01 -2.41
C ARG A 40 -1.84 3.30 -1.96
N ALA A 41 -1.00 2.86 -2.90
CA ALA A 41 0.27 2.18 -2.58
C ALA A 41 1.22 3.07 -1.77
N HIS A 42 1.35 4.35 -2.17
CA HIS A 42 2.19 5.33 -1.50
C HIS A 42 1.69 5.66 -0.09
N GLN A 43 0.38 5.78 0.13
CA GLN A 43 -0.14 5.99 1.48
C GLN A 43 0.09 4.77 2.39
N VAL A 44 -0.02 3.55 1.85
CA VAL A 44 0.28 2.31 2.58
C VAL A 44 1.78 2.26 2.94
N SER A 45 2.67 2.61 2.02
CA SER A 45 4.12 2.63 2.30
C SER A 45 4.46 3.63 3.41
N GLN A 46 3.91 4.85 3.37
CA GLN A 46 4.10 5.85 4.44
C GLN A 46 3.63 5.35 5.82
N VAL A 47 2.48 4.68 5.87
CA VAL A 47 1.94 4.12 7.12
C VAL A 47 2.86 3.01 7.65
N LEU A 48 3.33 2.12 6.79
CA LEU A 48 4.22 1.02 7.16
C LEU A 48 5.61 1.52 7.56
N CYS A 49 6.15 2.53 6.89
CA CYS A 49 7.41 3.18 7.28
C CYS A 49 7.32 3.75 8.71
N ARG A 50 6.25 4.50 9.04
CA ARG A 50 6.04 5.00 10.41
C ARG A 50 5.90 3.87 11.43
N LEU A 51 5.29 2.74 11.04
CA LEU A 51 5.20 1.57 11.88
C LEU A 51 6.59 0.94 12.11
N GLN A 52 7.37 0.74 11.05
CA GLN A 52 8.74 0.23 11.08
C GLN A 52 9.58 1.11 12.02
N GLN A 53 9.60 2.44 11.85
CA GLN A 53 10.38 3.37 12.68
C GLN A 53 9.96 3.34 14.16
N ARG A 54 8.69 3.06 14.44
CA ARG A 54 8.20 2.91 15.82
C ARG A 54 8.65 1.59 16.42
N LEU A 55 8.65 0.50 15.65
CA LEU A 55 9.10 -0.81 16.10
C LEU A 55 10.62 -0.87 16.23
N GLU A 56 11.35 -0.22 15.33
CA GLU A 56 12.80 -0.05 15.41
C GLU A 56 13.19 0.57 16.75
N ARG A 57 12.57 1.69 17.11
CA ARG A 57 12.78 2.33 18.41
C ARG A 57 12.46 1.42 19.59
N ARG A 58 11.43 0.57 19.48
CA ARG A 58 11.07 -0.38 20.56
C ARG A 58 12.06 -1.54 20.66
N PHE A 59 12.55 -2.03 19.53
CA PHE A 59 13.55 -3.07 19.43
C PHE A 59 14.90 -2.60 20.00
N LEU A 60 15.36 -1.41 19.61
CA LEU A 60 16.59 -0.80 20.13
C LEU A 60 16.51 -0.53 21.65
N ASN A 61 15.31 -0.30 22.18
CA ASN A 61 15.07 -0.07 23.62
C ASN A 61 14.73 -1.35 24.41
N ALA A 62 14.75 -2.54 23.80
CA ALA A 62 14.35 -3.78 24.44
C ALA A 62 15.46 -4.38 25.33
N GLY A 63 15.07 -4.97 26.47
CA GLY A 63 15.95 -5.83 27.27
C GLY A 63 16.09 -7.24 26.68
N CYS A 64 17.07 -8.01 27.18
CA CYS A 64 17.51 -9.30 26.62
C CYS A 64 16.38 -10.34 26.37
N SER A 65 15.35 -10.38 27.22
CA SER A 65 14.26 -11.38 27.12
C SER A 65 13.11 -11.00 26.18
N GLU A 66 12.96 -9.71 25.81
CA GLU A 66 11.88 -9.24 24.91
C GLU A 66 12.38 -9.00 23.48
N ALA A 67 13.68 -9.23 23.23
CA ALA A 67 14.34 -8.89 21.98
C ALA A 67 13.83 -9.74 20.81
N VAL A 68 13.52 -11.02 21.03
CA VAL A 68 13.14 -11.96 19.95
C VAL A 68 11.78 -11.62 19.35
N ASP A 69 10.74 -11.45 20.17
CA ASP A 69 9.39 -11.12 19.67
C ASP A 69 9.36 -9.74 18.99
N LYS A 70 10.06 -8.76 19.59
CA LYS A 70 10.20 -7.42 19.01
C LYS A 70 10.99 -7.43 17.70
N GLN A 71 11.97 -8.33 17.56
CA GLN A 71 12.71 -8.51 16.31
C GLN A 71 11.82 -9.07 15.21
N VAL A 72 10.98 -10.06 15.50
CA VAL A 72 10.04 -10.62 14.52
C VAL A 72 9.05 -9.57 14.04
N ASP A 73 8.40 -8.85 14.95
CA ASP A 73 7.46 -7.77 14.61
C ASP A 73 8.13 -6.67 13.78
N TYR A 74 9.35 -6.27 14.17
CA TYR A 74 10.15 -5.29 13.45
C TYR A 74 10.47 -5.75 12.03
N SER A 75 10.95 -6.99 11.85
CA SER A 75 11.28 -7.56 10.54
C SER A 75 10.06 -7.66 9.64
N ILE A 76 8.89 -8.04 10.17
CA ILE A 76 7.64 -8.07 9.39
C ILE A 76 7.28 -6.66 8.90
N ALA A 77 7.36 -5.64 9.77
CA ALA A 77 7.05 -4.27 9.38
C ALA A 77 8.05 -3.72 8.34
N CYS A 78 9.34 -4.02 8.48
CA CYS A 78 10.37 -3.62 7.53
C CYS A 78 10.14 -4.23 6.14
N GLN A 79 9.89 -5.55 6.05
CA GLN A 79 9.64 -6.17 4.76
C GLN A 79 8.30 -5.72 4.17
N ALA A 80 7.25 -5.55 4.98
CA ALA A 80 5.96 -5.03 4.51
C ALA A 80 6.09 -3.61 3.92
N GLU A 81 6.89 -2.75 4.56
CA GLU A 81 7.23 -1.42 4.04
C GLU A 81 7.92 -1.54 2.68
N VAL A 82 8.96 -2.37 2.56
CA VAL A 82 9.70 -2.57 1.30
C VAL A 82 8.76 -2.99 0.17
N GLU A 83 7.86 -3.95 0.42
CA GLU A 83 6.89 -4.41 -0.58
C GLU A 83 5.92 -3.29 -1.01
N ALA A 84 5.39 -2.52 -0.06
CA ALA A 84 4.48 -1.42 -0.35
C ALA A 84 5.17 -0.28 -1.11
N THR A 85 6.39 0.09 -0.72
CA THR A 85 7.22 1.07 -1.43
C THR A 85 7.52 0.60 -2.85
N THR A 86 7.88 -0.67 -3.00
CA THR A 86 8.12 -1.29 -4.32
C THR A 86 6.87 -1.26 -5.19
N ALA A 87 5.68 -1.49 -4.63
CA ALA A 87 4.43 -1.39 -5.36
C ALA A 87 4.16 0.03 -5.87
N ALA A 88 4.44 1.06 -5.07
CA ALA A 88 4.33 2.46 -5.47
C ALA A 88 5.34 2.81 -6.58
N LEU A 89 6.60 2.40 -6.43
CA LEU A 89 7.66 2.61 -7.43
C LEU A 89 7.30 1.96 -8.79
N LYS A 90 6.83 0.71 -8.79
CA LYS A 90 6.36 0.02 -10.00
C LYS A 90 5.24 0.74 -10.73
N LEU A 91 4.43 1.54 -10.03
CA LEU A 91 3.39 2.36 -10.64
C LEU A 91 3.96 3.66 -11.21
N GLN A 92 4.93 4.26 -10.51
CA GLN A 92 5.67 5.43 -11.00
C GLN A 92 6.47 5.11 -12.27
N ASP A 93 7.11 3.95 -12.35
CA ASP A 93 7.87 3.50 -13.53
C ASP A 93 7.00 3.40 -14.80
N LYS A 94 5.69 3.16 -14.64
CA LYS A 94 4.73 3.12 -15.76
C LYS A 94 4.35 4.50 -16.25
N LEU A 95 4.51 5.54 -15.43
CA LEU A 95 4.01 6.89 -15.69
C LEU A 95 4.49 7.50 -17.01
N PRO A 96 5.77 7.39 -17.42
CA PRO A 96 6.24 7.96 -18.68
C PRO A 96 5.59 7.29 -19.90
N HIS A 97 5.25 6.01 -19.78
CA HIS A 97 4.72 5.19 -20.88
C HIS A 97 3.20 5.33 -21.07
N ILE A 98 2.49 5.91 -20.09
CA ILE A 98 1.04 6.10 -20.17
C ILE A 98 0.75 7.50 -20.71
N ARG A 99 0.07 7.59 -21.86
CA ARG A 99 -0.36 8.87 -22.43
C ARG A 99 -1.62 9.38 -21.71
N ALA A 100 -1.56 10.61 -21.19
CA ALA A 100 -2.73 11.33 -20.71
C ALA A 100 -3.65 11.67 -21.90
N ARG A 101 -4.95 11.47 -21.74
CA ARG A 101 -6.00 11.73 -22.76
C ARG A 101 -6.80 12.99 -22.44
N SER A 102 -6.52 13.65 -21.32
CA SER A 102 -7.22 14.82 -20.80
C SER A 102 -6.27 15.72 -20.01
N LEU A 103 -6.66 16.98 -19.79
CA LEU A 103 -5.92 17.90 -18.89
C LEU A 103 -5.89 17.35 -17.46
N LEU A 104 -6.99 16.75 -16.99
CA LEU A 104 -7.04 16.06 -15.70
C LEU A 104 -6.06 14.88 -15.63
N GLY A 105 -5.79 14.19 -16.74
CA GLY A 105 -4.73 13.19 -16.83
C GLY A 105 -3.33 13.79 -16.73
N ILE A 106 -3.10 15.02 -17.21
CA ILE A 106 -1.84 15.74 -17.03
C ILE A 106 -1.67 16.15 -15.56
N VAL A 107 -2.71 16.70 -14.94
CA VAL A 107 -2.77 16.98 -13.50
C VAL A 107 -2.42 15.71 -12.70
N ALA A 108 -2.98 14.56 -13.09
CA ALA A 108 -2.69 13.29 -12.43
C ALA A 108 -1.21 12.86 -12.54
N LYS A 109 -0.53 13.15 -13.66
CA LYS A 109 0.92 12.91 -13.76
C LYS A 109 1.71 13.78 -12.80
N LEU A 110 1.39 15.07 -12.78
CA LEU A 110 2.06 16.04 -11.93
C LEU A 110 1.86 15.72 -10.45
N GLU A 111 0.70 15.17 -10.08
CA GLU A 111 0.41 14.72 -8.71
C GLU A 111 1.26 13.52 -8.29
N ILE A 112 1.46 12.54 -9.19
CA ILE A 112 2.38 11.43 -8.93
C ILE A 112 3.81 11.95 -8.80
N ILE A 113 4.24 12.85 -9.70
CA ILE A 113 5.59 13.42 -9.70
C ILE A 113 5.85 14.23 -8.41
N ALA A 114 4.96 15.17 -8.10
CA ALA A 114 5.09 16.03 -6.92
C ALA A 114 4.80 15.28 -5.61
N GLY A 115 4.14 14.11 -5.66
CA GLY A 115 3.86 13.27 -4.51
C GLY A 115 4.97 12.28 -4.19
N ALA A 116 5.68 11.78 -5.20
CA ALA A 116 6.72 10.76 -5.02
C ALA A 116 7.96 11.27 -4.27
N ASP A 117 8.22 12.57 -4.31
CA ASP A 117 9.46 13.17 -3.81
C ASP A 117 9.20 14.29 -2.76
N ARG A 118 8.06 14.23 -2.06
CA ARG A 118 7.78 15.18 -0.96
C ARG A 118 8.70 15.02 0.26
N ASP A 119 9.49 13.96 0.28
CA ASP A 119 10.43 13.63 1.35
C ASP A 119 11.90 13.93 0.97
N ILE A 120 12.17 14.68 -0.12
CA ILE A 120 13.52 15.18 -0.39
C ILE A 120 13.91 16.16 0.73
N ASP A 121 15.01 15.85 1.43
CA ASP A 121 15.51 16.61 2.59
C ASP A 121 15.82 18.09 2.26
N ASP A 122 16.11 18.41 1.00
CA ASP A 122 16.27 19.78 0.49
C ASP A 122 15.19 20.13 -0.57
N PRO A 123 14.17 20.95 -0.22
CA PRO A 123 13.14 21.40 -1.17
C PRO A 123 13.67 22.31 -2.30
N THR A 124 14.95 22.69 -2.27
CA THR A 124 15.64 23.49 -3.28
C THR A 124 16.36 22.65 -4.35
N ASP A 125 16.53 21.34 -4.14
CA ASP A 125 17.33 20.46 -5.01
C ASP A 125 16.68 20.13 -6.37
N PHE A 126 15.42 20.52 -6.56
CA PHE A 126 14.66 20.29 -7.80
C PHE A 126 13.54 21.33 -7.93
N PRO A 127 13.00 21.65 -9.12
CA PRO A 127 11.96 22.67 -9.29
C PRO A 127 10.58 22.32 -8.68
N TRP A 128 10.51 21.61 -7.55
CA TRP A 128 9.27 21.27 -6.83
C TRP A 128 8.39 22.48 -6.52
N PRO A 129 8.92 23.64 -6.07
CA PRO A 129 8.06 24.82 -5.87
C PRO A 129 7.38 25.28 -7.17
N HIS A 130 8.08 25.17 -8.30
CA HIS A 130 7.55 25.55 -9.61
C HIS A 130 6.51 24.52 -10.10
N ILE A 131 6.77 23.23 -9.91
CA ILE A 131 5.83 22.15 -10.26
C ILE A 131 4.56 22.24 -9.41
N ALA A 132 4.68 22.52 -8.12
CA ALA A 132 3.56 22.71 -7.21
C ALA A 132 2.70 23.91 -7.64
N SER A 133 3.32 25.05 -7.95
CA SER A 133 2.63 26.24 -8.46
C SER A 133 1.84 25.94 -9.75
N VAL A 134 2.49 25.31 -10.75
CA VAL A 134 1.82 24.93 -12.00
C VAL A 134 0.68 23.94 -11.76
N LEU A 135 0.85 23.01 -10.83
CA LEU A 135 -0.17 22.04 -10.49
C LEU A 135 -1.40 22.69 -9.85
N ASP A 136 -1.20 23.66 -8.96
CA ASP A 136 -2.30 24.40 -8.31
C ASP A 136 -3.08 25.24 -9.35
N ASP A 137 -2.38 25.96 -10.22
CA ASP A 137 -2.99 26.70 -11.33
C ASP A 137 -3.82 25.79 -12.25
N LEU A 138 -3.29 24.61 -12.61
CA LEU A 138 -4.00 23.66 -13.46
C LEU A 138 -5.25 23.08 -12.79
N LYS A 139 -5.25 22.87 -11.47
CA LYS A 139 -6.43 22.43 -10.73
C LYS A 139 -7.52 23.50 -10.70
N GLU A 140 -7.16 24.76 -10.53
CA GLU A 140 -8.11 25.88 -10.60
C GLU A 140 -8.78 25.97 -11.98
N ILE A 141 -8.01 25.75 -13.06
CA ILE A 141 -8.51 25.83 -14.44
C ILE A 141 -9.36 24.61 -14.83
N THR A 142 -8.92 23.41 -14.43
CA THR A 142 -9.49 22.15 -14.94
C THR A 142 -10.46 21.49 -13.96
N GLY A 143 -10.57 22.04 -12.75
CA GLY A 143 -11.20 21.42 -11.60
C GLY A 143 -10.26 20.46 -10.88
N SER A 144 -10.62 20.12 -9.65
CA SER A 144 -9.90 19.10 -8.90
C SER A 144 -10.28 17.71 -9.40
N LEU A 145 -9.28 16.84 -9.53
CA LEU A 145 -9.54 15.41 -9.59
C LEU A 145 -10.38 15.01 -8.36
N PRO A 146 -11.31 14.05 -8.47
CA PRO A 146 -11.95 13.46 -7.30
C PRO A 146 -10.88 12.66 -6.55
N PHE A 147 -10.05 13.38 -5.80
CA PHE A 147 -9.12 12.87 -4.82
C PHE A 147 -9.94 12.33 -3.65
N GLU A 148 -10.54 11.16 -3.85
CA GLU A 148 -10.84 10.32 -2.70
C GLU A 148 -9.50 9.88 -2.15
N GLN A 149 -8.97 10.66 -1.20
CA GLN A 149 -7.91 10.18 -0.33
C GLN A 149 -8.32 8.77 0.12
N PRO A 150 -7.49 7.74 -0.14
CA PRO A 150 -7.86 6.37 0.13
C PRO A 150 -8.47 6.25 1.53
N GLN A 151 -9.70 5.73 1.61
CA GLN A 151 -10.40 5.62 2.88
C GLN A 151 -9.49 4.91 3.88
N ARG A 152 -9.41 5.44 5.11
CA ARG A 152 -8.52 4.88 6.15
C ARG A 152 -8.72 3.37 6.35
N SER A 153 -9.97 2.90 6.22
CA SER A 153 -10.33 1.48 6.27
C SER A 153 -9.62 0.64 5.20
N VAL A 154 -9.55 1.16 3.97
CA VAL A 154 -8.89 0.51 2.82
C VAL A 154 -7.38 0.48 3.05
N VAL A 155 -6.78 1.60 3.43
CA VAL A 155 -5.33 1.68 3.72
C VAL A 155 -4.95 0.70 4.82
N HIS A 156 -5.73 0.65 5.91
CA HIS A 156 -5.49 -0.31 6.99
C HIS A 156 -5.65 -1.76 6.56
N ALA A 157 -6.60 -2.06 5.66
CA ALA A 157 -6.76 -3.40 5.12
C ALA A 157 -5.54 -3.81 4.27
N ASP A 158 -5.01 -2.89 3.47
CA ASP A 158 -3.82 -3.13 2.67
C ASP A 158 -2.57 -3.31 3.51
N CYS A 159 -2.38 -2.49 4.56
CA CYS A 159 -1.30 -2.69 5.50
C CYS A 159 -1.33 -4.10 6.11
N ARG A 160 -2.52 -4.55 6.54
CA ARG A 160 -2.68 -5.93 7.05
C ARG A 160 -2.38 -6.98 5.99
N HIS A 161 -2.74 -6.73 4.73
CA HIS A 161 -2.46 -7.64 3.64
C HIS A 161 -0.94 -7.80 3.41
N TYR A 162 -0.19 -6.70 3.31
CA TYR A 162 1.27 -6.76 3.20
C TYR A 162 1.92 -7.47 4.39
N GLN A 163 1.48 -7.16 5.61
CA GLN A 163 1.98 -7.80 6.82
C GLN A 163 1.68 -9.30 6.86
N ALA A 164 0.50 -9.74 6.42
CA ALA A 164 0.13 -11.15 6.39
C ALA A 164 0.99 -11.94 5.41
N ILE A 165 1.16 -11.44 4.17
CA ILE A 165 2.03 -12.08 3.15
C ILE A 165 3.45 -12.28 3.69
N VAL A 166 3.97 -11.26 4.37
CA VAL A 166 5.33 -11.29 4.93
C VAL A 166 5.41 -12.18 6.15
N ALA A 167 4.42 -12.15 7.06
CA ALA A 167 4.41 -12.96 8.27
C ALA A 167 4.44 -14.46 7.94
N ASP A 168 3.72 -14.88 6.90
CA ASP A 168 3.78 -16.26 6.40
C ASP A 168 5.20 -16.64 5.97
N PHE A 169 5.90 -15.73 5.27
CA PHE A 169 7.29 -15.95 4.82
C PHE A 169 8.30 -15.98 5.99
N VAL A 170 8.21 -15.03 6.93
CA VAL A 170 9.08 -14.96 8.12
C VAL A 170 8.85 -16.17 9.03
N GLY A 171 7.59 -16.59 9.20
CA GLY A 171 7.24 -17.80 9.95
C GLY A 171 7.87 -19.06 9.37
N LEU A 172 7.86 -19.21 8.04
CA LEU A 172 8.53 -20.32 7.35
C LEU A 172 10.06 -20.27 7.51
N GLN A 173 10.68 -19.09 7.44
CA GLN A 173 12.13 -18.95 7.63
C GLN A 173 12.58 -19.32 9.05
N MET A 174 11.85 -18.87 10.07
CA MET A 174 12.17 -19.18 11.47
C MET A 174 11.96 -20.66 11.81
N GLN A 175 10.97 -21.33 11.19
CA GLN A 175 10.79 -22.78 11.30
C GLN A 175 11.96 -23.56 10.67
N CYS A 176 12.46 -23.13 9.50
CA CYS A 176 13.65 -23.73 8.89
C CYS A 176 14.92 -23.50 9.72
N ALA A 177 15.06 -22.34 10.37
CA ALA A 177 16.22 -22.03 11.22
C ALA A 177 16.20 -22.76 12.58
N SER A 178 15.03 -23.27 13.01
CA SER A 178 14.86 -23.99 14.29
C SER A 178 14.86 -25.52 14.15
N LEU A 179 14.98 -26.06 12.92
CA LEU A 179 15.26 -27.48 12.73
C LEU A 179 16.66 -27.80 13.25
N PRO A 180 16.82 -28.70 14.23
CA PRO A 180 18.13 -29.07 14.74
C PRO A 180 18.93 -29.71 13.61
N LEU A 181 20.09 -29.12 13.28
CA LEU A 181 21.16 -29.82 12.56
C LEU A 181 21.40 -31.13 13.30
N GLY A 182 21.00 -32.23 12.66
CA GLY A 182 20.95 -33.56 13.25
C GLY A 182 22.24 -33.89 14.00
N GLN A 183 22.07 -34.34 15.24
CA GLN A 183 23.10 -35.07 15.97
C GLN A 183 23.62 -36.18 15.05
N GLY A 184 24.89 -36.07 14.64
CA GLY A 184 25.60 -37.16 14.00
C GLY A 184 25.56 -38.39 14.92
N PRO A 185 25.39 -39.60 14.36
CA PRO A 185 25.22 -40.79 15.18
C PRO A 185 26.48 -40.99 16.01
N ALA A 186 26.31 -41.03 17.34
CA ALA A 186 27.31 -41.50 18.26
C ALA A 186 27.60 -42.97 17.92
N LEU A 187 28.69 -43.22 17.19
CA LEU A 187 29.20 -44.57 17.00
C LEU A 187 29.72 -45.07 18.35
N GLY A 188 28.88 -45.91 18.95
CA GLY A 188 29.15 -46.61 20.19
C GLY A 188 30.44 -47.43 20.08
N GLN A 189 31.19 -47.36 21.17
CA GLN A 189 32.25 -48.28 21.51
C GLN A 189 31.70 -49.72 21.52
N HIS A 190 32.35 -50.63 20.81
CA HIS A 190 32.38 -52.04 21.19
C HIS A 190 33.64 -52.71 20.59
N GLY A 191 34.63 -52.98 21.45
CA GLY A 191 35.48 -54.18 21.28
C GLY A 191 34.64 -55.43 21.56
N PRO A 192 35.04 -56.65 21.15
CA PRO A 192 36.29 -57.26 21.63
C PRO A 192 37.02 -58.18 20.62
N GLU A 193 38.35 -58.32 20.77
CA GLU A 193 39.13 -59.53 21.13
C GLU A 193 40.64 -59.24 20.98
#